data_AF-A0A965CGS1-F1
#
_entry.id   AF-A0A965CGS1-F1
#
_cell.length_a   1.000
_cell.length_b   1.000
_cell.length_c   1.000
_cell.angle_alpha   90.00
_cell.angle_beta   90.00
_cell.angle_gamma   90.00
#
_symmetry.space_group_name_H-M   'P 1'
#
loop_
_entity.id
_entity.type
_entity.pdbx_description
1 polymer ?
#
loop_
_entity_poly.entity_id
_entity_poly.type
_entity_poly.pdbx_seq_one_letter_code
_entity_poly.pdbx_strand_id
1 'polypeptide(L)'
;MQYDPHSPASRRALAEGILNALTNHSFMEEYDERSGERVLYRPHPKGVRVQVWTSVDRSSGLTRDVGDDAIRVCAVYRAKDGTDRGILKTTRVNRVGEVDAIVGRVVARARTVWGDANSAPRCNRCGAPTFTSKAGNQVCAELCWK
;
A
#
# COMPACT_ATOMS: atom_id res chain seq x y z
N MET A 1 0.45 -10.43 -21.54
CA MET A 1 -0.99 -10.61 -21.77
C MET A 1 -1.67 -9.29 -21.50
N GLN A 2 -2.42 -8.78 -22.48
CA GLN A 2 -3.20 -7.56 -22.32
C GLN A 2 -4.25 -7.77 -21.22
N TYR A 3 -4.31 -6.87 -20.24
CA TYR A 3 -5.31 -6.95 -19.17
C TYR A 3 -6.69 -6.58 -19.69
N ASP A 4 -7.62 -7.52 -19.53
CA ASP A 4 -9.06 -7.34 -19.68
C ASP A 4 -9.75 -7.50 -18.32
N PRO A 5 -10.40 -6.45 -17.79
CA PRO A 5 -11.10 -6.51 -16.51
C PRO A 5 -12.44 -7.27 -16.57
N HIS A 6 -12.97 -7.61 -17.74
CA HIS A 6 -14.19 -8.41 -17.88
C HIS A 6 -13.89 -9.91 -18.02
N SER A 7 -12.63 -10.28 -18.25
CA SER A 7 -12.18 -11.67 -18.33
C SER A 7 -11.69 -12.18 -16.97
N PRO A 8 -12.36 -13.19 -16.36
CA PRO A 8 -11.92 -13.78 -15.09
C PRO A 8 -10.50 -14.35 -15.14
N ALA A 9 -10.09 -14.89 -16.29
CA ALA A 9 -8.74 -15.41 -16.48
C ALA A 9 -7.68 -14.31 -16.41
N SER A 10 -7.93 -13.18 -17.07
CA SER A 10 -7.06 -11.99 -17.03
C SER A 10 -6.98 -11.39 -15.62
N ARG A 11 -8.13 -11.28 -14.93
CA ARG A 11 -8.20 -10.81 -13.53
C ARG A 11 -7.42 -11.72 -12.58
N ARG A 12 -7.51 -13.04 -12.77
CA ARG A 12 -6.73 -14.03 -12.00
C ARG A 12 -5.24 -13.88 -12.26
N ALA A 13 -4.83 -13.79 -13.53
CA ALA A 13 -3.43 -13.61 -13.90
C ALA A 13 -2.83 -12.34 -13.27
N LEU A 14 -3.58 -11.23 -13.27
CA LEU A 14 -3.13 -9.99 -12.61
C LEU A 14 -3.06 -10.15 -11.08
N ALA A 15 -4.05 -10.77 -10.45
CA ALA A 15 -4.07 -11.00 -9.00
C ALA A 15 -2.84 -11.82 -8.56
N GLU A 16 -2.61 -12.96 -9.22
CA GLU A 16 -1.47 -13.83 -8.97
C GLU A 16 -0.14 -13.10 -9.22
N GLY A 17 -0.04 -12.36 -10.33
CA GLY A 17 1.14 -11.56 -10.66
C GLY A 17 1.49 -10.52 -9.59
N ILE A 18 0.49 -9.78 -9.09
CA ILE A 18 0.68 -8.80 -8.01
C ILE A 18 1.15 -9.50 -6.73
N LEU A 19 0.44 -10.54 -6.30
CA LEU A 19 0.70 -11.22 -5.03
C LEU A 19 2.06 -11.91 -5.02
N ASN A 20 2.44 -12.57 -6.12
CA ASN A 20 3.74 -13.22 -6.27
C ASN A 20 4.86 -12.18 -6.29
N ALA A 21 4.70 -11.09 -7.06
CA ALA A 21 5.71 -10.04 -7.13
C ALA A 21 5.94 -9.35 -5.77
N LEU A 22 4.88 -9.10 -5.01
CA LEU A 22 4.98 -8.52 -3.66
C LEU A 22 5.63 -9.51 -2.68
N THR A 23 5.22 -10.77 -2.70
CA THR A 23 5.83 -11.83 -1.87
C THR A 23 7.33 -11.97 -2.16
N ASN A 24 7.73 -11.97 -3.43
CA ASN A 24 9.14 -11.96 -3.85
C ASN A 24 9.91 -10.73 -3.38
N HIS A 25 9.22 -9.65 -3.03
CA HIS A 25 9.77 -8.44 -2.43
C HIS A 25 9.58 -8.37 -0.91
N SER A 26 9.37 -9.52 -0.26
CA SER A 26 9.25 -9.70 1.20
C SER A 26 8.06 -8.96 1.81
N PHE A 27 7.01 -8.73 1.03
CA PHE A 27 5.73 -8.32 1.59
C PHE A 27 4.99 -9.53 2.14
N MET A 28 4.32 -9.34 3.27
CA MET A 28 3.54 -10.34 3.99
C MET A 28 2.08 -9.93 3.98
N GLU A 29 1.16 -10.89 4.06
CA GLU A 29 -0.26 -10.57 4.11
C GLU A 29 -0.64 -9.93 5.44
N GLU A 30 -1.40 -8.84 5.35
CA GLU A 30 -2.10 -8.26 6.48
C GLU A 30 -3.53 -8.77 6.49
N TYR A 31 -3.91 -9.38 7.59
CA TYR A 31 -5.30 -9.70 7.83
C TYR A 31 -5.98 -8.49 8.45
N ASP A 32 -6.79 -7.81 7.64
CA ASP A 32 -7.72 -6.79 8.09
C ASP A 32 -9.13 -7.31 7.82
N GLU A 33 -9.85 -7.71 8.88
CA GLU A 33 -11.23 -8.21 8.81
C GLU A 33 -12.19 -7.21 8.18
N ARG A 34 -11.86 -5.92 8.24
CA ARG A 34 -12.68 -4.85 7.66
C ARG A 34 -12.42 -4.69 6.16
N SER A 35 -11.30 -5.23 5.68
CA SER A 35 -10.88 -5.15 4.30
C SER A 35 -11.41 -6.34 3.49
N GLY A 36 -12.37 -6.07 2.61
CA GLY A 36 -12.77 -7.01 1.55
C GLY A 36 -11.67 -7.24 0.50
N GLU A 37 -10.54 -6.55 0.57
CA GLU A 37 -9.37 -6.79 -0.28
C GLU A 37 -8.18 -7.38 0.49
N ARG A 38 -7.28 -8.03 -0.24
CA ARG A 38 -5.99 -8.50 0.27
C ARG A 38 -5.04 -7.31 0.36
N VAL A 39 -4.59 -7.04 1.58
CA VAL A 39 -3.58 -6.02 1.88
C VAL A 39 -2.29 -6.73 2.20
N LEU A 40 -1.19 -6.27 1.61
CA LEU A 40 0.14 -6.79 1.93
C LEU A 40 0.98 -5.66 2.50
N TYR A 41 1.88 -5.99 3.43
CA TYR A 41 2.76 -5.02 4.04
C TYR A 41 4.18 -5.53 4.16
N ARG A 42 5.13 -4.60 4.17
CA ARG A 42 6.53 -4.86 4.49
C ARG A 42 6.99 -3.92 5.60
N PRO A 43 7.52 -4.44 6.72
CA PRO A 43 8.05 -3.59 7.79
C PRO A 43 9.28 -2.82 7.29
N HIS A 44 9.38 -1.55 7.67
CA HIS A 44 10.50 -0.68 7.35
C HIS A 44 11.33 -0.39 8.62
N PRO A 45 12.67 -0.38 8.56
CA PRO A 45 13.53 -0.13 9.73
C PRO A 45 13.28 1.18 10.48
N LYS A 46 12.64 2.15 9.82
CA LYS A 46 12.24 3.44 10.44
C LYS A 46 10.98 3.34 11.31
N GLY A 47 10.46 2.13 11.58
CA GLY A 47 9.28 1.91 12.42
C GLY A 47 7.95 2.19 11.72
N VAL A 48 7.96 2.32 10.38
CA VAL A 48 6.75 2.36 9.55
C VAL A 48 6.61 1.04 8.81
N ARG A 49 5.47 0.82 8.16
CA ARG A 49 5.24 -0.29 7.23
C ARG A 49 4.82 0.25 5.88
N VAL A 50 5.37 -0.30 4.80
CA VAL A 50 4.87 -0.05 3.46
C VAL A 50 3.73 -1.00 3.21
N GLN A 51 2.53 -0.49 2.95
CA GLN A 51 1.32 -1.25 2.69
C GLN A 51 0.90 -1.11 1.23
N VAL A 52 0.37 -2.21 0.67
CA VAL A 52 -0.19 -2.30 -0.66
C VAL A 52 -1.61 -2.84 -0.56
N TRP A 53 -2.58 -2.01 -0.90
CA TRP A 53 -3.98 -2.39 -1.08
C TRP A 53 -4.14 -2.82 -2.53
N THR A 54 -4.26 -4.13 -2.74
CA THR A 54 -4.00 -4.76 -4.04
C THR A 54 -5.17 -4.71 -5.00
N SER A 55 -6.36 -4.28 -4.58
CA SER A 55 -7.61 -4.46 -5.33
C SER A 55 -7.93 -5.93 -5.62
N VAL A 56 -7.22 -6.90 -5.01
CA VAL A 56 -7.57 -8.33 -5.07
C VAL A 56 -8.61 -8.59 -4.01
N ASP A 57 -9.80 -8.97 -4.44
CA ASP A 57 -10.89 -9.33 -3.56
C ASP A 57 -10.54 -10.61 -2.79
N ARG A 58 -10.75 -10.58 -1.47
CA ARG A 58 -10.35 -11.68 -0.58
C ARG A 58 -11.21 -12.93 -0.79
N SER A 59 -12.48 -12.77 -1.17
CA SER A 59 -13.43 -13.87 -1.31
C SER A 59 -13.26 -14.64 -2.61
N SER A 60 -13.05 -13.92 -3.72
CA SER A 60 -12.93 -14.49 -5.06
C SER A 60 -11.48 -14.75 -5.48
N GLY A 61 -10.51 -14.08 -4.84
CA GLY A 61 -9.11 -14.11 -5.25
C GLY A 61 -8.82 -13.39 -6.57
N LEU A 62 -9.81 -12.68 -7.13
CA LEU A 62 -9.69 -11.93 -8.39
C LEU A 62 -9.44 -10.45 -8.11
N THR A 63 -8.77 -9.76 -9.02
CA THR A 63 -8.80 -8.29 -9.00
C THR A 63 -10.25 -7.80 -9.14
N ARG A 64 -10.66 -6.72 -8.46
CA ARG A 64 -12.04 -6.16 -8.52
C ARG A 64 -12.44 -5.72 -9.94
N ASP A 65 -13.70 -5.40 -10.19
CA ASP A 65 -14.16 -4.99 -11.52
C ASP A 65 -13.73 -3.57 -11.91
N VAL A 66 -14.08 -3.12 -13.12
CA VAL A 66 -13.86 -1.73 -13.57
C VAL A 66 -14.71 -0.78 -12.74
N GLY A 67 -14.16 0.39 -12.39
CA GLY A 67 -14.84 1.37 -11.54
C GLY A 67 -14.66 1.08 -10.05
N ASP A 68 -14.33 -0.17 -9.71
CA ASP A 68 -13.94 -0.56 -8.36
C ASP A 68 -12.44 -0.29 -8.13
N ASP A 69 -12.14 0.18 -6.92
CA ASP A 69 -10.87 0.70 -6.42
C ASP A 69 -9.59 0.31 -7.20
N ALA A 70 -8.76 1.31 -7.46
CA ALA A 70 -7.40 1.10 -7.99
C ALA A 70 -6.41 0.71 -6.88
N ILE A 71 -5.25 0.18 -7.28
CA ILE A 71 -4.21 -0.31 -6.36
C ILE A 71 -3.59 0.89 -5.63
N ARG A 72 -3.43 0.79 -4.30
CA ARG A 72 -2.89 1.87 -3.47
C ARG A 72 -1.63 1.40 -2.76
N VAL A 73 -0.63 2.28 -2.70
CA VAL A 73 0.62 2.04 -1.96
C VAL A 73 0.88 3.22 -1.02
N CYS A 74 1.07 2.93 0.26
CA CYS A 74 1.28 3.92 1.31
C CYS A 74 2.30 3.44 2.35
N ALA A 75 2.88 4.40 3.10
CA ALA A 75 3.60 4.11 4.31
C ALA A 75 2.69 4.43 5.51
N VAL A 76 2.56 3.50 6.45
CA VAL A 76 1.69 3.62 7.62
C VAL A 76 2.52 3.41 8.89
N TYR A 77 2.20 4.18 9.91
CA TYR A 77 2.75 4.05 11.25
C TYR A 77 1.64 3.61 12.21
N ARG A 78 1.88 2.54 12.97
CA ARG A 78 0.99 2.13 14.07
C ARG A 78 1.41 2.91 15.32
N ALA A 79 0.60 3.86 15.74
CA ALA A 79 0.85 4.63 16.95
C ALA A 79 0.63 3.79 18.22
N LYS A 80 1.15 4.26 19.36
CA LYS A 80 1.02 3.57 20.65
C LYS A 80 -0.43 3.39 21.10
N ASP A 81 -1.32 4.28 20.66
CA ASP A 81 -2.77 4.18 20.90
C ASP A 81 -3.47 3.12 20.03
N GLY A 82 -2.70 2.37 19.23
CA GLY A 82 -3.21 1.34 18.34
C GLY A 82 -3.82 1.89 17.04
N THR A 83 -3.75 3.20 16.78
CA THR A 83 -4.26 3.78 15.53
C THR A 83 -3.22 3.75 14.42
N ASP A 84 -3.68 3.44 13.21
CA ASP A 84 -2.85 3.55 12.01
C ASP A 84 -2.89 4.97 11.45
N ARG A 85 -1.71 5.53 11.22
CA ARG A 85 -1.53 6.87 10.66
C ARG A 85 -0.79 6.77 9.33
N GLY A 86 -1.42 7.26 8.27
CA GLY A 86 -0.78 7.36 6.96
C GLY A 86 0.32 8.41 6.98
N ILE A 87 1.57 7.97 6.79
CA ILE A 87 2.76 8.83 6.75
C ILE A 87 2.99 9.34 5.33
N LEU A 88 2.92 8.43 4.36
CA LEU A 88 3.08 8.74 2.94
C LEU A 88 1.95 8.09 2.16
N LYS A 89 1.41 8.81 1.18
CA LYS A 89 0.48 8.29 0.20
C LYS A 89 1.00 8.63 -1.19
N THR A 90 0.79 7.73 -2.13
CA THR A 90 1.15 7.96 -3.52
C THR A 90 -0.07 7.95 -4.42
N THR A 91 0.10 8.33 -5.69
CA THR A 91 -0.97 8.20 -6.67
C THR A 91 -1.38 6.73 -6.83
N ARG A 92 -2.62 6.47 -7.26
CA ARG A 92 -3.08 5.10 -7.44
C ARG A 92 -2.39 4.46 -8.65
N VAL A 93 -2.22 3.14 -8.62
CA VAL A 93 -1.77 2.36 -9.80
C VAL A 93 -3.00 1.84 -10.52
N ASN A 94 -3.22 2.33 -11.74
CA ASN A 94 -4.33 1.90 -12.59
C ASN A 94 -4.02 0.57 -13.27
N ARG A 95 -5.04 -0.29 -13.36
CA ARG A 95 -5.00 -1.63 -13.97
C ARG A 95 -5.27 -1.53 -15.47
N VAL A 96 -4.36 -0.90 -16.20
CA VAL A 96 -4.47 -0.64 -17.64
C VAL A 96 -3.21 -1.10 -18.37
N GLY A 97 -3.37 -1.74 -19.52
CA GLY A 97 -2.28 -2.26 -20.35
C GLY A 97 -1.94 -3.72 -20.07
N GLU A 98 -0.71 -4.12 -20.39
CA GLU A 98 -0.23 -5.48 -20.15
C GLU A 98 -0.14 -5.81 -18.65
N VAL A 99 -0.50 -7.05 -18.29
CA VAL A 99 -0.45 -7.56 -16.91
C VAL A 99 0.93 -7.32 -16.27
N ASP A 100 2.00 -7.70 -16.96
CA ASP A 100 3.38 -7.55 -16.43
C ASP A 100 3.76 -6.08 -16.23
N ALA A 101 3.26 -5.19 -17.10
CA ALA A 101 3.48 -3.75 -16.95
C ALA A 101 2.72 -3.19 -15.74
N ILE A 102 1.51 -3.68 -15.47
CA ILE A 102 0.75 -3.30 -14.27
C ILE A 102 1.50 -3.77 -13.01
N VAL A 103 1.92 -5.03 -12.96
CA VAL A 103 2.69 -5.61 -11.85
C VAL A 103 3.99 -4.83 -11.63
N GLY A 104 4.72 -4.52 -12.71
CA GLY A 104 5.93 -3.70 -12.66
C GLY A 104 5.68 -2.32 -12.04
N ARG A 105 4.56 -1.65 -12.36
CA ARG A 105 4.19 -0.37 -11.74
C ARG A 105 3.87 -0.50 -10.25
N VAL A 106 3.24 -1.59 -9.82
CA VAL A 106 2.98 -1.85 -8.40
C VAL A 106 4.30 -1.97 -7.63
N VAL A 107 5.22 -2.80 -8.12
CA VAL A 107 6.54 -2.99 -7.51
C VAL A 107 7.36 -1.70 -7.52
N ALA A 108 7.40 -1.00 -8.65
CA ALA A 108 8.09 0.28 -8.74
C ALA A 108 7.53 1.27 -7.70
N ARG A 109 6.21 1.32 -7.53
CA ARG A 109 5.58 2.20 -6.56
C ARG A 109 5.91 1.81 -5.12
N ALA A 110 5.88 0.52 -4.81
CA ALA A 110 6.30 0.00 -3.51
C ALA A 110 7.75 0.38 -3.17
N ARG A 111 8.66 0.32 -4.15
CA ARG A 111 10.05 0.76 -4.00
C ARG A 111 10.18 2.27 -3.79
N THR A 112 9.41 3.08 -4.51
CA THR A 112 9.38 4.54 -4.29
C THR A 112 8.94 4.84 -2.86
N VAL A 113 7.82 4.27 -2.40
CA VAL A 113 7.33 4.48 -1.02
C VAL A 113 8.33 3.99 0.02
N TRP A 114 9.01 2.88 -0.24
CA TRP A 114 10.10 2.40 0.61
C TRP A 114 11.24 3.42 0.72
N GLY A 115 11.70 3.97 -0.40
CA GLY A 115 12.72 5.01 -0.43
C GLY A 115 12.28 6.29 0.31
N ASP A 116 11.07 6.76 0.02
CA ASP A 116 10.51 7.96 0.64
C ASP A 116 10.32 7.79 2.16
N ALA A 117 9.93 6.59 2.61
CA ALA A 117 9.81 6.26 4.02
C ALA A 117 11.14 6.35 4.78
N ASN A 118 12.27 6.20 4.09
CA ASN A 118 13.58 6.38 4.70
C ASN A 118 13.89 7.83 5.05
N SER A 119 13.33 8.77 4.27
CA SER A 119 13.50 10.22 4.42
C SER A 119 12.31 10.91 5.08
N ALA A 120 11.32 10.15 5.56
CA ALA A 120 10.16 10.70 6.24
C ALA A 120 10.59 11.53 7.47
N PRO A 121 10.16 12.80 7.60
CA PRO A 121 10.52 13.63 8.73
C PRO A 121 10.05 13.01 10.05
N ARG A 122 10.76 13.32 11.13
CA ARG A 122 10.49 12.78 12.46
C ARG A 122 10.29 13.89 13.47
N CYS A 123 9.49 13.60 14.48
CA CYS A 123 9.24 14.51 15.59
C CYS A 123 10.50 14.66 16.45
N ASN A 124 10.92 15.89 16.68
CA ASN A 124 12.08 16.20 17.52
C ASN A 124 11.88 15.85 19.01
N ARG A 125 10.64 15.64 19.47
CA ARG A 125 10.32 15.32 20.87
C ARG A 125 10.34 13.82 21.16
N CYS A 126 9.60 13.03 20.39
CA CYS A 126 9.42 11.59 20.66
C CYS A 126 10.05 10.67 19.62
N GLY A 127 10.61 11.23 18.54
CA GLY A 127 11.22 10.45 17.46
C GLY A 127 10.23 9.68 16.59
N ALA A 128 8.91 9.83 16.74
CA ALA A 128 7.93 9.24 15.82
C ALA A 128 7.97 9.92 14.45
N PRO A 129 7.57 9.25 13.35
CA PRO A 129 7.42 9.92 12.05
C PRO A 129 6.38 11.05 12.13
N THR A 130 6.47 12.02 11.24
CA THR A 130 5.43 13.04 11.05
C THR A 130 4.61 12.75 9.80
N PHE A 131 3.37 13.26 9.78
CA PHE A 131 2.52 13.24 8.61
C PHE A 131 1.98 14.64 8.34
N THR A 132 1.56 14.88 7.10
CA THR A 132 0.94 16.15 6.70
C THR A 132 -0.55 16.12 7.02
N SER A 133 -0.99 17.02 7.88
CA SER A 133 -2.42 17.18 8.21
C SER A 133 -3.24 17.76 7.05
N LYS A 134 -4.56 17.75 7.17
CA LYS A 134 -5.46 18.39 6.18
C LYS A 134 -5.19 19.89 6.01
N ALA A 135 -4.67 20.55 7.05
CA ALA A 135 -4.30 21.97 7.04
C ALA A 135 -2.89 22.22 6.48
N GLY A 136 -2.17 21.19 6.01
CA GLY A 136 -0.81 21.33 5.47
C GLY A 136 0.32 21.31 6.50
N ASN A 137 -0.01 21.33 7.81
CA ASN A 137 1.00 21.30 8.86
C ASN A 137 1.65 19.91 9.01
N GLN A 138 2.94 19.89 9.37
CA GLN A 138 3.64 18.68 9.81
C GLN A 138 3.26 18.33 11.24
N VAL A 139 2.83 17.10 11.44
CA VAL A 139 2.16 16.66 12.66
C VAL A 139 2.77 15.33 13.10
N CYS A 140 3.27 15.27 14.33
CA CYS A 140 3.79 14.04 14.94
C CYS A 140 2.75 12.90 14.93
N ALA A 141 3.13 11.73 14.43
CA ALA A 141 2.30 10.54 14.38
C ALA A 141 2.13 9.84 15.74
N GLU A 142 2.56 10.43 16.86
CA GLU A 142 2.19 10.01 18.22
C GLU A 142 1.29 11.06 18.91
N LEU A 143 1.01 12.20 18.27
CA LEU A 143 0.31 13.34 18.88
C LEU A 143 0.94 13.78 20.21
N CYS A 144 2.26 13.69 20.34
CA CYS A 144 2.99 13.90 21.59
C CYS A 144 3.11 15.37 22.02
N TRP A 145 2.34 16.28 21.43
CA TRP A 145 2.23 17.68 21.89
C TRP A 145 1.03 17.88 22.82
N LYS A 146 0.25 16.83 23.07
CA LYS A 146 -0.57 16.77 24.27
C LYS A 146 0.32 16.90 25.51
#